data_AF-A0A1M6B1F9-F1
#
_entry.id   AF-A0A1M6B1F9-F1
#
_cell.length_a   1.000
_cell.length_b   1.000
_cell.length_c   1.000
_cell.angle_alpha   90.00
_cell.angle_beta   90.00
_cell.angle_gamma   90.00
#
_symmetry.space_group_name_H-M   'P 1'
#
loop_
_entity.id
_entity.type
_entity.pdbx_description
1 polymer ?
#
loop_
_entity_poly.entity_id
_entity_poly.type
_entity_poly.pdbx_seq_one_letter_code
_entity_poly.pdbx_strand_id
1 'polypeptide(L)'
;MKTDKYTKIVLTVIAVCLTINVVKEFNFLPAAYANEATNDASVPEGFKLVPINSSIMDVRIVDVNTYKELNVNLKSVSTYDPIKVNLKKIETSDKLDVNLKELGGRWLSYGALPVKIE
;
A
#
# COMPACT_ATOMS: atom_id res chain seq x y z
N MET A 1 44.84 48.05 47.82
CA MET A 1 45.59 47.29 46.79
C MET A 1 45.14 45.84 46.59
N LYS A 2 44.52 45.14 47.56
CA LYS A 2 44.07 43.74 47.37
C LYS A 2 42.84 43.60 46.47
N THR A 3 41.89 44.53 46.57
CA THR A 3 40.63 44.53 45.80
C THR A 3 40.84 44.58 44.28
N ASP A 4 41.85 45.32 43.82
CA ASP A 4 42.18 45.47 42.39
C ASP A 4 42.54 44.14 41.71
N LYS A 5 43.26 43.26 42.44
CA LYS A 5 43.62 41.93 41.93
C LYS A 5 42.39 41.02 41.85
N TYR A 6 41.51 41.06 42.85
CA TYR A 6 40.28 40.27 42.86
C TYR A 6 39.36 40.66 41.70
N THR A 7 39.11 41.96 41.52
CA THR A 7 38.27 42.45 40.42
C THR A 7 38.87 42.10 39.06
N LYS A 8 40.19 42.25 38.89
CA LYS A 8 40.87 41.88 37.64
C LYS A 8 40.73 40.38 37.35
N ILE A 9 40.90 39.51 38.34
CA ILE A 9 40.74 38.05 38.18
C ILE A 9 39.30 37.71 37.78
N VAL A 10 38.31 38.23 38.50
CA VAL A 10 36.88 37.97 38.21
C VAL A 10 36.52 38.48 36.81
N LEU A 11 36.98 39.66 36.43
CA LEU A 11 36.75 40.23 35.09
C LEU A 11 37.38 39.36 33.99
N THR A 12 38.56 38.80 34.25
CA THR A 12 39.24 37.92 33.29
C THR A 12 38.45 36.61 33.11
N VAL A 13 37.94 36.03 34.20
CA VAL A 13 37.13 34.80 34.15
C VAL A 13 35.83 35.03 33.38
N ILE A 14 35.14 36.15 33.65
CA ILE A 14 33.90 36.49 32.94
C ILE A 14 34.17 36.72 31.44
N ALA A 15 35.26 37.40 31.08
CA ALA A 15 35.66 37.61 29.69
C ALA A 15 35.95 36.29 28.95
N VAL A 16 36.60 35.33 29.62
CA VAL A 16 36.84 33.99 29.05
C VAL A 16 35.53 33.22 28.86
N CYS A 17 34.61 33.26 29.82
CA CYS A 17 33.31 32.61 29.68
C CYS A 17 32.49 33.22 28.53
N LEU A 18 32.48 34.56 28.40
CA LEU A 18 31.76 35.25 27.33
C LEU A 18 32.36 34.94 25.96
N THR A 19 33.68 34.88 25.83
CA THR A 19 34.33 34.53 24.55
C THR A 19 34.01 33.11 24.12
N ILE A 20 33.99 32.13 25.04
CA ILE A 20 33.58 30.75 24.73
C ILE A 20 32.10 30.69 24.30
N ASN A 21 31.23 31.46 24.96
CA ASN A 21 29.80 31.47 24.64
C ASN A 21 29.52 32.05 23.25
N VAL A 22 30.21 33.15 22.90
CA VAL A 22 30.14 33.75 21.56
C VAL A 22 30.65 32.78 20.49
N VAL A 23 31.76 32.08 20.73
CA VAL A 23 32.30 31.08 19.77
C VAL A 23 31.34 29.91 19.56
N LYS A 24 30.57 29.50 20.58
CA LYS A 24 29.51 28.49 20.45
C LYS A 24 28.35 28.98 19.57
N GLU A 25 27.94 30.24 19.70
CA GLU A 25 26.86 30.82 18.87
C GLU A 25 27.25 30.95 17.39
N PHE A 26 28.54 31.16 17.10
CA PHE A 26 29.03 31.25 15.73
C PHE A 26 29.05 29.91 14.96
N ASN A 27 28.51 28.81 15.52
CA ASN A 27 28.44 27.49 14.88
C ASN A 27 29.76 27.07 14.20
N PHE A 28 30.91 27.47 14.77
CA PHE A 28 32.23 27.18 14.21
C PHE A 28 32.52 25.68 14.13
N LEU A 29 31.86 24.90 14.99
CA LEU A 29 31.79 23.45 14.91
C LEU A 29 30.39 23.07 14.39
N PRO A 30 30.28 22.52 13.18
CA PRO A 30 28.99 22.07 12.67
C PRO A 30 28.46 20.95 13.58
N ALA A 31 27.24 21.13 14.08
CA ALA A 31 26.54 20.05 14.77
C ALA A 31 26.31 18.91 13.77
N ALA A 32 26.89 17.75 14.04
CA ALA A 32 26.62 16.55 13.28
C ALA A 32 25.22 16.06 13.67
N TYR A 33 24.21 16.49 12.92
CA TYR A 33 22.89 15.89 13.00
C TYR A 33 23.01 14.46 12.48
N ALA A 34 22.66 13.49 13.32
CA ALA A 34 22.45 12.13 12.87
C ALA A 34 21.29 12.18 11.87
N ASN A 35 21.61 11.98 10.59
CA ASN A 35 20.58 11.71 9.59
C ASN A 35 19.96 10.38 10.03
N GLU A 36 18.72 10.42 10.52
CA GLU A 36 17.96 9.19 10.72
C GLU A 36 18.06 8.42 9.42
N ALA A 37 18.53 7.18 9.48
CA ALA A 37 18.61 6.35 8.30
C ALA A 37 17.22 6.34 7.70
N THR A 38 17.05 7.06 6.58
CA THR A 38 15.85 6.94 5.81
C THR A 38 15.78 5.47 5.49
N ASN A 39 14.72 4.81 5.95
CA ASN A 39 14.40 3.45 5.54
C ASN A 39 13.96 3.52 4.08
N ASP A 40 14.82 4.05 3.20
CA ASP A 40 14.75 3.88 1.77
C ASP A 40 15.22 2.45 1.52
N ALA A 41 14.36 1.51 1.94
CA ALA A 41 14.35 0.19 1.34
C ALA A 41 14.27 0.45 -0.15
N SER A 42 15.37 0.19 -0.87
CA SER A 42 15.47 0.42 -2.30
C SER A 42 14.34 -0.36 -2.98
N VAL A 43 13.23 0.32 -3.26
CA VAL A 43 12.09 -0.28 -3.91
C VAL A 43 12.50 -0.48 -5.37
N PRO A 44 12.51 -1.71 -5.89
CA PRO A 44 12.85 -1.94 -7.29
C PRO A 44 11.97 -1.08 -8.21
N GLU A 45 12.51 -0.62 -9.33
CA GLU A 45 11.73 0.17 -10.30
C GLU A 45 10.42 -0.56 -10.67
N GLY A 46 9.31 0.16 -10.59
CA GLY A 46 7.97 -0.37 -10.86
C GLY A 46 7.21 -0.88 -9.62
N PHE A 47 7.84 -0.93 -8.45
CA PHE A 47 7.17 -1.28 -7.20
C PHE A 47 6.98 -0.04 -6.32
N LYS A 48 5.91 -0.04 -5.53
CA LYS A 48 5.62 1.01 -4.55
C LYS A 48 5.34 0.35 -3.21
N LEU A 49 5.95 0.85 -2.14
CA LEU A 49 5.62 0.40 -0.78
C LEU A 49 4.19 0.82 -0.47
N VAL A 50 3.33 -0.17 -0.22
CA VAL A 50 1.96 0.04 0.21
C VAL A 50 1.91 -0.14 1.73
N PRO A 51 1.31 0.81 2.48
CA PRO A 51 1.15 0.67 3.93
C PRO A 51 0.43 -0.63 4.28
N ILE A 52 0.96 -1.38 5.25
CA ILE A 52 0.35 -2.62 5.73
C ILE A 52 -0.73 -2.26 6.76
N ASN A 53 -1.74 -1.50 6.36
CA ASN A 53 -2.92 -1.26 7.20
C ASN A 53 -4.10 -2.11 6.69
N SER A 54 -4.43 -3.13 7.47
CA SER A 54 -5.65 -3.94 7.43
C SER A 54 -6.10 -4.52 6.08
N SER A 55 -5.76 -5.79 5.83
CA SER A 55 -6.38 -6.85 4.98
C SER A 55 -7.03 -6.57 3.61
N ILE A 56 -7.36 -5.33 3.23
CA ILE A 56 -8.14 -4.98 2.05
C ILE A 56 -7.37 -3.89 1.32
N MET A 57 -7.04 -4.15 0.05
CA MET A 57 -6.34 -3.23 -0.82
C MET A 57 -7.23 -2.89 -2.00
N ASP A 58 -7.55 -1.61 -2.16
CA ASP A 58 -8.27 -1.13 -3.33
C ASP A 58 -7.29 -0.95 -4.49
N VAL A 59 -7.40 -1.82 -5.50
CA VAL A 59 -6.54 -1.79 -6.68
C VAL A 59 -7.36 -1.42 -7.91
N ARG A 60 -6.98 -0.32 -8.57
CA ARG A 60 -7.50 0.00 -9.90
C ARG A 60 -6.54 -0.54 -10.95
N ILE A 61 -7.01 -1.50 -11.74
CA ILE A 61 -6.27 -2.01 -12.89
C ILE A 61 -6.54 -1.07 -14.07
N VAL A 62 -5.49 -0.41 -14.58
CA VAL A 62 -5.54 0.49 -15.74
C VAL A 62 -4.53 -0.02 -16.76
N ASP A 63 -4.90 -0.03 -18.05
CA ASP A 63 -4.02 -0.36 -19.17
C ASP A 63 -3.27 -1.70 -19.01
N VAL A 64 -4.01 -2.81 -18.91
CA VAL A 64 -3.43 -4.15 -19.04
C VAL A 64 -3.02 -4.37 -20.50
N ASN A 65 -1.84 -3.91 -20.87
CA ASN A 65 -1.24 -4.17 -22.18
C ASN A 65 -0.56 -5.54 -22.19
N THR A 66 -1.34 -6.59 -21.95
CA THR A 66 -0.87 -7.96 -22.12
C THR A 66 -1.49 -8.53 -23.38
N TYR A 67 -0.67 -9.05 -24.29
CA TYR A 67 -1.13 -9.86 -25.44
C TYR A 67 -1.84 -11.18 -25.02
N LYS A 68 -2.13 -11.35 -23.73
CA LYS A 68 -2.69 -12.54 -23.09
C LYS A 68 -3.81 -12.13 -22.14
N GLU A 69 -4.78 -13.03 -21.99
CA GLU A 69 -5.91 -12.90 -21.09
C GLU A 69 -5.46 -12.78 -19.62
N LEU A 70 -6.13 -11.93 -18.84
CA LEU A 70 -5.90 -11.78 -17.41
C LEU A 70 -6.64 -12.88 -16.64
N ASN A 71 -5.90 -13.77 -15.97
CA ASN A 71 -6.48 -14.78 -15.10
C ASN A 71 -6.75 -14.19 -13.70
N VAL A 72 -7.99 -14.27 -13.24
CA VAL A 72 -8.42 -13.79 -11.92
C VAL A 72 -9.23 -14.86 -11.20
N ASN A 73 -9.10 -14.91 -9.87
CA ASN A 73 -9.96 -15.70 -9.00
C ASN A 73 -10.95 -14.77 -8.29
N LEU A 74 -12.24 -14.99 -8.51
CA LEU A 74 -13.32 -14.15 -7.99
C LEU A 74 -14.08 -14.95 -6.93
N LYS A 75 -14.16 -14.42 -5.71
CA LYS A 75 -14.94 -15.04 -4.61
C LYS A 75 -16.30 -14.37 -4.40
N SER A 76 -16.32 -13.05 -4.42
CA SER A 76 -17.54 -12.25 -4.27
C SER A 76 -17.44 -11.05 -5.22
N VAL A 77 -18.37 -10.97 -6.16
CA VAL A 77 -18.42 -9.91 -7.17
C VAL A 77 -19.82 -9.35 -7.18
N SER A 78 -19.90 -8.02 -7.06
CA SER A 78 -21.12 -7.25 -7.26
C SER A 78 -20.85 -6.26 -8.38
N THR A 79 -21.63 -6.33 -9.45
CA THR A 79 -21.53 -5.40 -10.58
C THR A 79 -22.84 -4.67 -10.78
N TYR A 80 -22.75 -3.42 -11.22
CA TYR A 80 -23.92 -2.63 -11.59
C TYR A 80 -24.59 -3.21 -12.85
N ASP A 81 -23.79 -3.56 -13.85
CA ASP A 81 -24.27 -4.16 -15.08
C ASP A 81 -24.01 -5.68 -15.12
N PRO A 82 -24.83 -6.45 -15.86
CA PRO A 82 -24.61 -7.87 -16.04
C PRO A 82 -23.27 -8.19 -16.72
N ILE A 83 -22.50 -9.13 -16.17
CA ILE A 83 -21.26 -9.63 -16.80
C ILE A 83 -21.59 -10.76 -17.76
N LYS A 84 -21.14 -10.66 -19.01
CA LYS A 84 -21.17 -11.78 -19.96
C LYS A 84 -20.07 -12.78 -19.61
N VAL A 85 -20.46 -14.00 -19.26
CA VAL A 85 -19.53 -15.09 -18.90
C VAL A 85 -19.64 -16.26 -19.87
N ASN A 86 -18.50 -16.87 -20.19
CA ASN A 86 -18.44 -18.14 -20.92
C ASN A 86 -17.95 -19.23 -19.96
N LEU A 87 -18.86 -20.08 -19.51
CA LEU A 87 -18.55 -21.13 -18.54
C LEU A 87 -18.14 -22.41 -19.27
N LYS A 88 -16.97 -22.97 -18.91
CA LYS A 88 -16.51 -24.27 -19.44
C LYS A 88 -16.91 -25.43 -18.54
N LYS A 89 -16.85 -25.24 -17.22
CA LYS A 89 -17.19 -26.23 -16.20
C LYS A 89 -17.76 -25.54 -14.97
N ILE A 90 -18.73 -26.16 -14.32
CA ILE A 90 -19.29 -25.72 -13.05
C ILE A 90 -19.19 -26.92 -12.09
N GLU A 91 -18.60 -26.70 -10.93
CA GLU A 91 -18.51 -27.68 -9.86
C GLU A 91 -19.16 -27.07 -8.61
N THR A 92 -20.21 -27.73 -8.11
CA THR A 92 -20.96 -27.30 -6.93
C THR A 92 -21.25 -28.51 -6.06
N SER A 93 -21.27 -28.33 -4.74
CA SER A 93 -21.66 -29.37 -3.78
C SER A 93 -23.17 -29.56 -3.73
N ASP A 94 -23.93 -28.49 -3.97
CA ASP A 94 -25.39 -28.47 -3.89
C ASP A 94 -26.02 -28.49 -5.28
N LYS A 95 -27.35 -28.66 -5.32
CA LYS A 95 -28.14 -28.66 -6.56
C LYS A 95 -28.04 -27.30 -7.25
N LEU A 96 -27.83 -27.33 -8.57
CA LEU A 96 -27.84 -26.14 -9.42
C LEU A 96 -29.19 -26.00 -10.11
N ASP A 97 -29.93 -24.95 -9.77
CA ASP A 97 -31.17 -24.61 -10.45
C ASP A 97 -30.89 -23.86 -11.75
N VAL A 98 -31.41 -24.37 -12.87
CA VAL A 98 -31.21 -23.77 -14.21
C VAL A 98 -32.56 -23.46 -14.86
N ASN A 99 -32.68 -22.26 -15.40
CA ASN A 99 -33.87 -21.84 -16.17
C ASN A 99 -33.59 -22.04 -17.65
N LEU A 100 -34.19 -23.08 -18.24
CA LEU A 100 -34.10 -23.39 -19.66
C LEU A 100 -35.36 -22.91 -20.38
N LYS A 101 -35.21 -22.17 -21.48
CA LYS A 101 -36.34 -21.71 -22.31
C LYS A 101 -36.62 -22.63 -23.49
N GLU A 102 -35.58 -23.19 -24.09
CA GLU A 102 -35.66 -23.96 -25.33
C GLU A 102 -34.57 -25.03 -25.36
N LEU A 103 -34.90 -26.21 -25.89
CA LEU A 103 -33.93 -27.27 -26.18
C LEU A 103 -34.13 -27.75 -27.62
N GLY A 104 -33.08 -27.67 -28.44
CA GLY A 104 -33.08 -28.20 -29.81
C GLY A 104 -34.18 -27.66 -30.72
N GLY A 105 -34.52 -26.37 -30.64
CA GLY A 105 -35.56 -25.77 -31.51
C GLY A 105 -36.98 -25.90 -30.99
N ARG A 106 -37.20 -26.54 -29.84
CA ARG A 106 -38.52 -26.78 -29.25
C ARG A 106 -38.67 -26.08 -27.92
N TRP A 107 -39.76 -25.35 -27.76
CA TRP A 107 -40.10 -24.71 -26.50
C TRP A 107 -40.42 -25.77 -25.45
N LEU A 108 -39.93 -25.51 -24.24
CA LEU A 108 -40.22 -26.34 -23.09
C LEU A 108 -41.60 -26.00 -22.57
N SER A 109 -42.54 -26.91 -22.78
CA SER A 109 -43.85 -26.86 -22.13
C SER A 109 -43.82 -27.74 -20.89
N TYR A 110 -44.24 -27.16 -19.76
CA TYR A 110 -44.39 -27.74 -18.41
C TYR A 110 -44.12 -29.26 -18.29
N GLY A 111 -43.02 -29.64 -17.64
CA GLY A 111 -42.67 -31.03 -17.38
C GLY A 111 -41.22 -31.24 -16.92
N ALA A 112 -40.92 -32.43 -16.38
CA ALA A 112 -39.55 -32.82 -16.06
C ALA A 112 -38.79 -33.18 -17.33
N LEU A 113 -37.57 -32.67 -17.48
CA LEU A 113 -36.69 -33.00 -18.58
C LEU A 113 -35.86 -34.23 -18.25
N PRO A 114 -35.93 -35.31 -19.06
CA PRO A 114 -35.01 -36.44 -18.91
C PRO A 114 -33.62 -35.99 -19.34
N VAL A 115 -32.72 -35.84 -18.36
CA VAL A 115 -31.31 -35.51 -18.60
C VAL A 115 -30.46 -36.76 -18.39
N LYS A 116 -29.43 -36.92 -19.22
CA LYS A 116 -28.43 -37.98 -19.06
C LYS A 116 -27.30 -37.42 -18.20
N ILE A 117 -27.06 -38.06 -17.07
CA ILE A 117 -25.88 -37.78 -16.24
C ILE A 117 -24.79 -38.71 -16.74
N GLU A 118 -23.72 -38.13 -17.28
CA GLU A 118 -22.46 -38.85 -17.56
C GLU A 118 -21.49 -38.69 -16.39
#